data_AF-I3V1X6-F1
#
_entry.id   AF-I3V1X6-F1
#
_cell.length_a   1.000
_cell.length_b   1.000
_cell.length_c   1.000
_cell.angle_alpha   90.00
_cell.angle_beta   90.00
_cell.angle_gamma   90.00
#
_symmetry.space_group_name_H-M   'P 1'
#
loop_
_entity.id
_entity.type
_entity.pdbx_description
1 polymer ?
#
loop_
_entity_poly.entity_id
_entity_poly.type
_entity_poly.pdbx_seq_one_letter_code
_entity_poly.pdbx_strand_id
1 'polypeptide(L)'
;MVRAQAEIGPVFRDKYNSQTNSSYAALESIDKKIAPTYTLHGFSLSFGTDDSPLAGHIRTVCDCMHEAGHTKRYYVDLPIDSTGIKGSVNKTGVHANGSTYSYARRYLTMMIFNVVLTNEDNDGNGGGEQPQSLGELMNEWIPKAYAADSKDSLTAVWQAGVKFAQDLKATDKKTADELYEALKVAVSARGSQLSAAPQVGASQ
;
A
#
# COMPACT_ATOMS: atom_id res chain seq x y z
N MET A 1 -2.48 -24.52 13.54
CA MET A 1 -1.82 -23.26 13.14
C MET A 1 -0.65 -23.56 12.22
N VAL A 2 0.30 -24.41 12.63
CA VAL A 2 1.45 -24.84 11.80
C VAL A 2 1.06 -25.25 10.37
N ARG A 3 0.05 -26.12 10.19
CA ARG A 3 -0.41 -26.54 8.85
C ARG A 3 -0.90 -25.38 7.98
N ALA A 4 -1.74 -24.50 8.54
CA ALA A 4 -2.19 -23.30 7.83
C ALA A 4 -1.01 -22.41 7.41
N GLN A 5 -0.08 -22.15 8.32
CA GLN A 5 1.07 -21.27 8.03
C GLN A 5 2.04 -21.88 7.01
N ALA A 6 2.17 -23.20 6.96
CA ALA A 6 3.00 -23.87 5.96
C ALA A 6 2.45 -23.71 4.53
N GLU A 7 1.14 -23.49 4.39
CA GLU A 7 0.46 -23.29 3.10
C GLU A 7 0.22 -21.81 2.76
N ILE A 8 0.31 -20.92 3.75
CA ILE A 8 0.18 -19.47 3.54
C ILE A 8 1.51 -18.95 2.95
N GLY A 9 1.48 -18.67 1.65
CA GLY A 9 2.55 -17.97 0.96
C GLY A 9 2.57 -16.46 1.24
N PRO A 10 3.57 -15.74 0.69
CA PRO A 10 3.64 -14.29 0.81
C PRO A 10 2.45 -13.61 0.11
N VAL A 11 2.10 -12.41 0.58
CA VAL A 11 1.05 -11.58 -0.02
C VAL A 11 1.66 -10.35 -0.69
N PHE A 12 1.22 -10.07 -1.91
CA PHE A 12 1.71 -8.94 -2.71
C PHE A 12 1.14 -7.59 -2.25
N ARG A 13 1.97 -6.54 -2.33
CA ARG A 13 1.55 -5.15 -2.15
C ARG A 13 0.89 -4.61 -3.41
N ASP A 14 -0.42 -4.76 -3.51
CA ASP A 14 -1.24 -4.44 -4.69
C ASP A 14 -1.74 -2.99 -4.78
N LYS A 15 -1.45 -2.16 -3.76
CA LYS A 15 -1.86 -0.75 -3.72
C LYS A 15 -0.67 0.16 -3.46
N TYR A 16 -0.73 1.35 -4.05
CA TYR A 16 0.21 2.43 -3.80
C TYR A 16 -0.52 3.63 -3.19
N ASN A 17 0.04 4.17 -2.11
CA ASN A 17 -0.42 5.42 -1.51
C ASN A 17 0.52 6.55 -1.93
N SER A 18 0.05 7.42 -2.83
CA SER A 18 0.82 8.57 -3.33
C SER A 18 1.06 9.66 -2.28
N GLN A 19 0.26 9.71 -1.22
CA GLN A 19 0.43 10.70 -0.16
C GLN A 19 1.62 10.34 0.74
N THR A 20 1.80 9.06 1.04
CA THR A 20 2.88 8.55 1.90
C THR A 20 4.04 7.92 1.12
N ASN A 21 3.94 7.88 -0.21
CA ASN A 21 4.86 7.18 -1.12
C ASN A 21 5.15 5.74 -0.67
N SER A 22 4.10 4.99 -0.32
CA SER A 22 4.24 3.63 0.18
C SER A 22 3.30 2.64 -0.49
N SER A 23 3.82 1.46 -0.79
CA SER A 23 3.04 0.33 -1.27
C SER A 23 2.49 -0.46 -0.07
N TYR A 24 1.29 -1.02 -0.21
CA TYR A 24 0.65 -1.85 0.79
C TYR A 24 -0.24 -2.90 0.13
N ALA A 25 -0.52 -3.98 0.87
CA ALA A 25 -1.51 -4.97 0.46
C ALA A 25 -2.90 -4.55 0.98
N ALA A 26 -3.91 -4.48 0.12
CA ALA A 26 -5.29 -4.23 0.52
C ALA A 26 -5.78 -5.32 1.48
N LEU A 27 -6.71 -4.97 2.37
CA LEU A 27 -7.23 -5.94 3.34
C LEU A 27 -7.95 -7.08 2.64
N GLU A 28 -8.71 -6.75 1.60
CA GLU A 28 -9.43 -7.66 0.72
C GLU A 28 -8.48 -8.60 -0.02
N SER A 29 -7.31 -8.12 -0.44
CA SER A 29 -6.29 -8.92 -1.12
C SER A 29 -5.63 -9.91 -0.17
N ILE A 30 -5.35 -9.50 1.07
CA ILE A 30 -4.86 -10.40 2.12
C ILE A 30 -5.92 -11.45 2.44
N ASP A 31 -7.16 -11.04 2.71
CA ASP A 31 -8.26 -11.92 3.08
C ASP A 31 -8.51 -12.97 1.98
N LYS A 32 -8.63 -12.53 0.73
CA LYS A 32 -8.83 -13.43 -0.42
C LYS A 32 -7.71 -14.47 -0.56
N LYS A 33 -6.46 -14.11 -0.28
CA LYS A 33 -5.30 -15.02 -0.43
C LYS A 33 -5.22 -16.03 0.72
N ILE A 34 -5.45 -15.61 1.97
CA ILE A 34 -5.11 -16.45 3.13
C ILE A 34 -6.33 -17.04 3.86
N ALA A 35 -7.51 -16.41 3.75
CA ALA A 35 -8.71 -16.89 4.45
C ALA A 35 -9.12 -18.30 4.04
N PRO A 36 -9.08 -18.70 2.76
CA PRO A 36 -9.37 -20.07 2.37
C PRO A 36 -8.45 -21.08 3.09
N THR A 37 -7.16 -20.76 3.19
CA THR A 37 -6.16 -21.65 3.81
C THR A 37 -6.37 -21.80 5.30
N TYR A 38 -6.46 -20.70 6.07
CA TYR A 38 -6.63 -20.86 7.51
C TYR A 38 -7.99 -21.49 7.87
N THR A 39 -9.03 -21.23 7.06
CA THR A 39 -10.37 -21.81 7.28
C THR A 39 -10.38 -23.29 6.96
N LEU A 40 -9.68 -23.73 5.91
CA LEU A 40 -9.49 -25.15 5.58
C LEU A 40 -8.86 -25.93 6.75
N HIS A 41 -7.95 -25.28 7.48
CA HIS A 41 -7.30 -25.86 8.66
C HIS A 41 -8.06 -25.59 9.98
N GLY A 42 -9.33 -25.22 9.90
CA GLY A 42 -10.23 -25.10 11.05
C GLY A 42 -10.10 -23.80 11.85
N PHE A 43 -9.38 -22.79 11.36
CA PHE A 43 -9.27 -21.49 12.02
C PHE A 43 -10.33 -20.50 11.55
N SER A 44 -10.75 -19.62 12.45
CA SER A 44 -11.59 -18.46 12.13
C SER A 44 -11.16 -17.24 12.93
N LEU A 45 -11.41 -16.05 12.39
CA LEU A 45 -11.11 -14.78 13.03
C LEU A 45 -12.42 -14.02 13.27
N SER A 46 -12.64 -13.57 14.50
CA SER A 46 -13.73 -12.66 14.86
C SER A 46 -13.16 -11.33 15.34
N PHE A 47 -13.52 -10.23 14.68
CA PHE A 47 -12.99 -8.91 15.00
C PHE A 47 -14.00 -8.08 15.79
N GLY A 48 -13.50 -7.29 16.73
CA GLY A 48 -14.28 -6.35 17.51
C GLY A 48 -13.42 -5.19 18.02
N THR A 49 -13.99 -4.42 18.93
CA THR A 49 -13.30 -3.33 19.62
C THR A 49 -13.37 -3.53 21.13
N ASP A 50 -12.42 -2.92 21.83
CA ASP A 50 -12.37 -2.90 23.30
C ASP A 50 -11.86 -1.53 23.75
N ASP A 51 -11.75 -1.31 25.06
CA ASP A 51 -11.22 -0.06 25.59
C ASP A 51 -9.69 0.00 25.41
N SER A 52 -9.23 1.12 24.84
CA SER A 52 -7.81 1.44 24.75
C SER A 52 -7.39 2.27 25.97
N PRO A 53 -6.28 1.91 26.66
CA PRO A 53 -5.72 2.75 27.71
C PRO A 53 -5.00 3.99 27.14
N LEU A 54 -4.77 4.03 25.82
CA LEU A 54 -4.08 5.12 25.13
C LEU A 54 -5.09 6.14 24.60
N ALA A 55 -4.90 7.41 24.96
CA ALA A 55 -5.72 8.50 24.46
C ALA A 55 -5.64 8.63 22.94
N GLY A 56 -6.78 8.85 22.29
CA GLY A 56 -6.86 9.01 20.83
C GLY A 56 -6.56 7.74 20.02
N HIS A 57 -6.54 6.58 20.65
CA HIS A 57 -6.36 5.29 19.99
C HIS A 57 -7.63 4.44 20.04
N ILE A 58 -7.78 3.57 19.05
CA ILE A 58 -8.79 2.53 19.03
C ILE A 58 -8.11 1.19 19.26
N ARG A 59 -8.58 0.45 20.28
CA ARG A 59 -8.24 -0.95 20.44
C ARG A 59 -9.13 -1.79 19.55
N THR A 60 -8.52 -2.49 18.61
CA THR A 60 -9.19 -3.56 17.85
C THR A 60 -8.76 -4.89 18.43
N VAL A 61 -9.72 -5.77 18.69
CA VAL A 61 -9.48 -7.13 19.18
C VAL A 61 -9.78 -8.14 18.07
N CYS A 62 -9.08 -9.26 18.11
CA CYS A 62 -9.37 -10.41 17.26
C CYS A 62 -9.34 -11.69 18.09
N ASP A 63 -10.47 -12.39 18.12
CA ASP A 63 -10.54 -13.75 18.64
C ASP A 63 -10.21 -14.73 17.52
N CYS A 64 -9.04 -15.35 17.62
CA CYS A 64 -8.60 -16.42 16.74
C CYS A 64 -9.07 -17.76 17.35
N MET A 65 -10.02 -18.39 16.67
CA MET A 65 -10.69 -19.60 17.13
C MET A 65 -10.29 -20.78 16.26
N HIS A 66 -10.30 -21.98 16.83
CA HIS A 66 -10.13 -23.23 16.12
C HIS A 66 -11.35 -24.12 16.35
N GLU A 67 -11.77 -24.88 15.33
CA GLU A 67 -12.93 -25.78 15.39
C GLU A 67 -12.88 -26.82 16.52
N ALA A 68 -11.68 -27.17 16.99
CA ALA A 68 -11.48 -28.04 18.15
C ALA A 68 -11.74 -27.36 19.52
N GLY A 69 -12.24 -26.12 19.53
CA GLY A 69 -12.67 -25.40 20.73
C GLY A 69 -11.63 -24.50 21.39
N HIS A 70 -10.45 -24.31 20.78
CA HIS A 70 -9.45 -23.38 21.30
C HIS A 70 -9.70 -21.96 20.80
N THR A 71 -9.61 -20.97 21.69
CA THR A 71 -9.71 -19.55 21.35
C THR A 71 -8.54 -18.78 21.96
N LYS A 72 -7.92 -17.91 21.17
CA LYS A 72 -6.90 -16.97 21.63
C LYS A 72 -7.24 -15.55 21.17
N ARG A 73 -7.33 -14.64 22.13
CA ARG A 73 -7.55 -13.21 21.93
C ARG A 73 -6.25 -12.50 21.59
N TYR A 74 -6.28 -11.68 20.54
CA TYR A 74 -5.22 -10.76 20.13
C TYR A 74 -5.79 -9.34 20.10
N TYR A 75 -4.91 -8.33 20.16
CA TYR A 75 -5.34 -6.95 20.02
C TYR A 75 -4.22 -6.05 19.49
N VAL A 76 -4.60 -4.90 18.97
CA VAL A 76 -3.70 -3.80 18.63
C VAL A 76 -4.38 -2.48 18.97
N ASP A 77 -3.59 -1.53 19.49
CA ASP A 77 -4.02 -0.15 19.71
C ASP A 77 -3.44 0.71 18.59
N LEU A 78 -4.30 1.29 17.75
CA LEU A 78 -3.88 2.19 16.68
C LEU A 78 -4.41 3.61 16.90
N PRO A 79 -3.62 4.65 16.63
CA PRO A 79 -4.10 6.02 16.69
C PRO A 79 -5.20 6.24 15.65
N ILE A 80 -6.21 7.04 16.00
CA ILE A 80 -7.28 7.41 15.07
C ILE A 80 -6.67 8.22 13.91
N ASP A 81 -6.89 7.76 12.68
CA ASP A 81 -6.41 8.37 11.43
C ASP A 81 -7.17 9.68 11.08
N SER A 82 -7.10 10.67 11.98
CA SER A 82 -7.81 11.95 11.86
C SER A 82 -6.93 13.08 11.31
N THR A 83 -5.61 12.96 11.44
CA THR A 83 -4.64 14.00 11.08
C THR A 83 -3.81 13.61 9.85
N GLY A 84 -3.83 14.43 8.80
CA GLY A 84 -3.00 14.22 7.63
C GLY A 84 -1.53 14.60 7.86
N ILE A 85 -0.64 14.27 6.92
CA ILE A 85 0.81 14.51 6.98
C ILE A 85 1.18 15.99 7.27
N LYS A 86 0.29 16.94 6.95
CA LYS A 86 0.47 18.38 7.22
C LYS A 86 -0.03 18.83 8.61
N GLY A 87 -0.45 17.92 9.48
CA GLY A 87 -0.97 18.26 10.82
C GLY A 87 -2.42 18.77 10.85
N SER A 88 -3.06 18.95 9.69
CA SER A 88 -4.46 19.35 9.57
C SER A 88 -5.41 18.14 9.59
N VAL A 89 -6.63 18.33 10.10
CA VAL A 89 -7.71 17.33 10.01
C VAL A 89 -7.94 16.98 8.54
N ASN A 90 -7.75 15.72 8.18
CA ASN A 90 -7.78 15.24 6.79
C ASN A 90 -9.04 14.41 6.49
N LYS A 91 -9.79 14.00 7.52
CA LYS A 91 -10.95 13.11 7.41
C LYS A 91 -12.03 13.45 8.43
N THR A 92 -13.29 13.16 8.10
CA THR A 92 -14.37 13.16 9.10
C THR A 92 -14.13 12.05 10.12
N GLY A 93 -14.65 12.18 11.34
CA GLY A 93 -14.43 11.21 12.42
C GLY A 93 -14.81 9.76 12.04
N VAL A 94 -15.90 9.57 11.29
CA VAL A 94 -16.34 8.24 10.83
C VAL A 94 -15.37 7.66 9.81
N HIS A 95 -14.88 8.45 8.86
CA HIS A 95 -13.90 7.99 7.88
C HIS A 95 -12.53 7.69 8.52
N ALA A 96 -12.13 8.46 9.53
CA ALA A 96 -10.92 8.23 10.31
C ALA A 96 -10.99 6.92 11.11
N ASN A 97 -12.12 6.65 11.76
CA ASN A 97 -12.34 5.38 12.46
C ASN A 97 -12.36 4.20 11.47
N GLY A 98 -13.08 4.35 10.36
CA GLY A 98 -13.18 3.34 9.30
C GLY A 98 -11.81 2.93 8.74
N SER A 99 -10.93 3.90 8.42
CA SER A 99 -9.59 3.57 7.96
C SER A 99 -8.74 2.92 9.04
N THR A 100 -8.85 3.38 10.29
CA THR A 100 -8.14 2.79 11.44
C THR A 100 -8.52 1.32 11.64
N TYR A 101 -9.81 0.96 11.54
CA TYR A 101 -10.27 -0.43 11.61
C TYR A 101 -9.68 -1.29 10.50
N SER A 102 -9.62 -0.79 9.26
CA SER A 102 -9.04 -1.53 8.14
C SER A 102 -7.54 -1.80 8.35
N TYR A 103 -6.78 -0.84 8.90
CA TYR A 103 -5.38 -1.06 9.28
C TYR A 103 -5.24 -2.10 10.39
N ALA A 104 -6.05 -2.00 11.44
CA ALA A 104 -5.98 -2.90 12.58
C ALA A 104 -6.27 -4.35 12.18
N ARG A 105 -7.34 -4.57 11.41
CA ARG A 105 -7.69 -5.90 10.87
C ARG A 105 -6.57 -6.46 10.02
N ARG A 106 -5.97 -5.64 9.15
CA ARG A 106 -4.83 -6.04 8.33
C ARG A 106 -3.67 -6.55 9.18
N TYR A 107 -3.24 -5.76 10.16
CA TYR A 107 -2.10 -6.11 11.02
C TYR A 107 -2.39 -7.34 11.86
N LEU A 108 -3.57 -7.43 12.48
CA LEU A 108 -3.94 -8.59 13.28
C LEU A 108 -3.95 -9.87 12.45
N THR A 109 -4.61 -9.87 11.29
CA THR A 109 -4.62 -11.02 10.38
C THR A 109 -3.21 -11.45 9.99
N MET A 110 -2.36 -10.50 9.58
CA MET A 110 -0.98 -10.79 9.18
C MET A 110 -0.13 -11.32 10.33
N MET A 111 -0.23 -10.73 11.53
CA MET A 111 0.55 -11.15 12.69
C MET A 111 0.11 -12.53 13.22
N ILE A 112 -1.21 -12.81 13.25
CA ILE A 112 -1.75 -14.09 13.71
C ILE A 112 -1.24 -15.25 12.86
N PHE A 113 -1.20 -15.08 11.54
CA PHE A 113 -0.78 -16.12 10.61
C PHE A 113 0.67 -15.98 10.11
N ASN A 114 1.43 -15.01 10.62
CA ASN A 114 2.81 -14.75 10.23
C ASN A 114 2.98 -14.54 8.71
N VAL A 115 2.12 -13.68 8.14
CA VAL A 115 2.12 -13.36 6.69
C VAL A 115 3.26 -12.40 6.37
N VAL A 116 4.07 -12.77 5.36
CA VAL A 116 5.12 -11.91 4.81
C VAL A 116 4.58 -11.14 3.61
N LEU A 117 4.89 -9.84 3.52
CA LEU A 117 4.55 -9.02 2.36
C LEU A 117 5.70 -8.96 1.35
N THR A 118 5.39 -9.27 0.09
CA THR A 118 6.32 -9.21 -1.05
C THR A 118 5.94 -8.11 -2.04
N ASN A 119 6.91 -7.70 -2.86
CA ASN A 119 6.70 -6.83 -4.02
C ASN A 119 6.75 -7.59 -5.35
N GLU A 120 6.98 -8.91 -5.32
CA GLU A 120 7.05 -9.77 -6.50
C GLU A 120 6.03 -10.91 -6.37
N ASP A 121 5.26 -11.14 -7.43
CA ASP A 121 4.41 -12.33 -7.58
C ASP A 121 5.23 -13.47 -8.20
N ASN A 122 5.90 -14.26 -7.35
CA ASN A 122 6.60 -15.47 -7.76
C ASN A 122 5.78 -16.72 -7.36
N ASP A 123 4.47 -16.74 -7.63
CA ASP A 123 3.75 -18.02 -7.73
C ASP A 123 4.13 -18.65 -9.08
N GLY A 124 5.10 -19.58 -9.01
CA GLY A 124 5.70 -20.22 -10.18
C GLY A 124 4.68 -20.88 -11.09
N ASN A 125 4.48 -20.30 -12.28
CA ASN A 125 4.64 -20.96 -13.58
C ASN A 125 4.54 -19.94 -14.72
N GLY A 126 5.58 -19.83 -15.56
CA GLY A 126 5.50 -19.14 -16.85
C GLY A 126 6.54 -18.06 -17.06
N GLY A 127 7.67 -18.46 -17.66
CA GLY A 127 8.58 -17.53 -18.32
C GLY A 127 7.91 -16.87 -19.52
N GLY A 128 7.30 -15.73 -19.29
CA GLY A 128 6.95 -14.72 -20.29
C GLY A 128 7.00 -13.38 -19.58
N GLU A 129 7.65 -12.38 -20.17
CA GLU A 129 7.58 -11.00 -19.69
C GLU A 129 6.09 -10.62 -19.57
N GLN A 130 5.56 -10.69 -18.35
CA GLN A 130 4.20 -10.24 -18.09
C GLN A 130 4.20 -8.71 -18.21
N PRO A 131 3.17 -8.12 -18.86
CA PRO A 131 3.07 -6.67 -18.93
C PRO A 131 3.01 -6.11 -17.50
N GLN A 132 3.92 -5.18 -17.19
CA GLN A 132 4.01 -4.53 -15.88
C GLN A 132 2.64 -3.93 -15.49
N SER A 133 2.18 -4.24 -14.29
CA SER A 133 0.94 -3.69 -13.75
C SER A 133 1.06 -2.18 -13.54
N LEU A 134 -0.08 -1.47 -13.55
CA LEU A 134 -0.09 -0.02 -13.26
C LEU A 134 0.65 0.33 -11.96
N GLY A 135 0.52 -0.49 -10.93
CA GLY A 135 1.18 -0.26 -9.64
C GLY A 135 2.71 -0.29 -9.74
N GLU A 136 3.26 -1.23 -10.51
CA GLU A 136 4.70 -1.33 -10.75
C GLU A 136 5.22 -0.15 -11.57
N LEU A 137 4.46 0.23 -12.61
CA LEU A 137 4.78 1.39 -13.44
C LEU A 137 4.76 2.68 -12.63
N MET A 138 3.79 2.85 -11.74
CA MET A 138 3.75 3.99 -10.81
C MET A 138 4.93 3.97 -9.84
N ASN A 139 5.28 2.80 -9.28
CA ASN A 139 6.44 2.64 -8.39
C ASN A 139 7.78 2.90 -9.10
N GLU A 140 7.85 2.69 -10.41
CA GLU A 140 9.03 3.01 -11.19
C GLU A 140 9.12 4.52 -11.51
N TRP A 141 8.05 5.09 -12.06
CA TRP A 141 8.11 6.40 -12.69
C TRP A 141 7.89 7.57 -11.71
N ILE A 142 7.02 7.40 -10.72
CA ILE A 142 6.67 8.48 -9.78
C ILE A 142 7.86 8.83 -8.87
N PRO A 143 8.62 7.87 -8.28
CA PRO A 143 9.79 8.20 -7.48
C PRO A 143 10.90 8.88 -8.30
N LYS A 144 11.11 8.48 -9.56
CA LYS A 144 12.08 9.14 -10.47
C LYS A 144 11.74 10.62 -10.65
N ALA A 145 10.45 10.95 -10.80
CA ALA A 145 10.02 12.35 -10.91
C ALA A 145 10.33 13.14 -9.62
N TYR A 146 10.04 12.59 -8.44
CA TYR A 146 10.33 13.28 -7.17
C TYR A 146 11.81 13.33 -6.81
N ALA A 147 12.62 12.37 -7.28
CA ALA A 147 14.06 12.33 -7.08
C ALA A 147 14.83 13.32 -7.96
N ALA A 148 14.20 13.88 -9.01
CA ALA A 148 14.81 14.88 -9.86
C ALA A 148 15.26 16.11 -9.04
N ASP A 149 16.53 16.47 -9.19
CA ASP A 149 17.24 17.54 -8.49
C ASP A 149 17.27 18.86 -9.27
N SER A 150 16.94 18.82 -10.56
CA SER A 150 16.97 19.95 -11.47
C SER A 150 15.80 19.89 -12.44
N LYS A 151 15.50 21.02 -13.09
CA LYS A 151 14.47 21.06 -14.14
C LYS A 151 14.84 20.15 -15.31
N ASP A 152 16.12 20.07 -15.65
CA ASP A 152 16.62 19.26 -16.75
C ASP A 152 16.46 17.76 -16.45
N SER A 153 16.82 17.31 -15.24
CA SER A 153 16.61 15.91 -14.85
C SER A 153 15.12 15.55 -14.75
N LEU A 154 14.27 16.49 -14.31
CA LEU A 154 12.82 16.32 -14.28
C LEU A 154 12.21 16.22 -15.69
N THR A 155 12.67 17.05 -16.62
CA THR A 155 12.25 17.00 -18.04
C THR A 155 12.66 15.69 -18.69
N ALA A 156 13.85 15.18 -18.40
CA ALA A 156 14.29 13.88 -18.92
C ALA A 156 13.40 12.72 -18.43
N VAL A 157 13.03 12.72 -17.13
CA VAL A 157 12.10 11.72 -16.58
C VAL A 157 10.72 11.82 -17.23
N TRP A 158 10.20 13.04 -17.43
CA TRP A 158 8.93 13.26 -18.12
C TRP A 158 8.94 12.70 -19.54
N GLN A 159 9.95 13.04 -20.35
CA GLN A 159 10.05 12.59 -21.73
C GLN A 159 10.14 11.06 -21.83
N ALA A 160 10.96 10.45 -20.97
CA ALA A 160 11.11 9.00 -20.94
C ALA A 160 9.82 8.29 -20.53
N GLY A 161 9.11 8.79 -19.51
CA GLY A 161 7.86 8.18 -19.04
C GLY A 161 6.69 8.39 -19.99
N VAL A 162 6.61 9.52 -20.69
CA VAL A 162 5.61 9.74 -21.75
C VAL A 162 5.84 8.80 -22.91
N LYS A 163 7.09 8.62 -23.36
CA LYS A 163 7.43 7.67 -24.42
C LYS A 163 7.03 6.25 -24.01
N PHE A 164 7.36 5.84 -22.80
CA PHE A 164 6.97 4.54 -22.26
C PHE A 164 5.44 4.35 -22.26
N ALA A 165 4.69 5.34 -21.77
CA ALA A 165 3.22 5.28 -21.77
C ALA A 165 2.64 5.21 -23.19
N GLN A 166 3.25 5.89 -24.16
CA GLN A 166 2.86 5.81 -25.58
C GLN A 166 3.09 4.42 -26.16
N ASP A 167 4.25 3.82 -25.89
CA ASP A 167 4.58 2.46 -26.35
C ASP A 167 3.62 1.42 -25.74
N LEU A 168 3.26 1.59 -24.45
CA LEU A 168 2.29 0.74 -23.75
C LEU A 168 0.86 0.86 -24.29
N LYS A 169 0.50 2.01 -24.89
CA LYS A 169 -0.87 2.31 -25.31
C LYS A 169 -1.42 1.32 -26.35
N ALA A 170 -0.55 0.70 -27.13
CA ALA A 170 -0.93 -0.31 -28.13
C ALA A 170 -1.41 -1.63 -27.51
N THR A 171 -0.90 -1.97 -26.32
CA THR A 171 -1.18 -3.24 -25.62
C THR A 171 -2.12 -3.06 -24.44
N ASP A 172 -2.02 -1.95 -23.71
CA ASP A 172 -2.88 -1.61 -22.58
C ASP A 172 -3.14 -0.10 -22.50
N LYS A 173 -4.17 0.34 -23.23
CA LYS A 173 -4.58 1.75 -23.28
C LYS A 173 -4.95 2.32 -21.91
N LYS A 174 -5.62 1.53 -21.07
CA LYS A 174 -6.10 2.02 -19.77
C LYS A 174 -4.92 2.31 -18.85
N THR A 175 -4.02 1.35 -18.72
CA THR A 175 -2.81 1.49 -17.90
C THR A 175 -1.91 2.61 -18.42
N ALA A 176 -1.78 2.76 -19.74
CA ALA A 176 -1.04 3.86 -20.35
C ALA A 176 -1.61 5.24 -20.00
N ASP A 177 -2.94 5.42 -20.10
CA ASP A 177 -3.59 6.69 -19.80
C ASP A 177 -3.51 7.01 -18.29
N GLU A 178 -3.67 6.02 -17.42
CA GLU A 178 -3.56 6.16 -15.95
C GLU A 178 -2.11 6.48 -15.50
N LEU A 179 -1.10 5.83 -16.10
CA LEU A 179 0.31 6.13 -15.86
C LEU A 179 0.67 7.56 -16.29
N TYR A 180 0.20 7.96 -17.48
CA TYR A 180 0.47 9.31 -18.02
C TYR A 180 -0.05 10.40 -17.10
N GLU A 181 -1.30 10.30 -16.64
CA GLU A 181 -1.88 11.31 -15.73
C GLU A 181 -1.19 11.31 -14.37
N ALA A 182 -0.85 10.14 -13.82
CA ALA A 182 -0.11 10.06 -12.57
C ALA A 182 1.28 10.72 -12.67
N LEU A 183 2.02 10.44 -13.74
CA LEU A 183 3.34 11.02 -13.98
C LEU A 183 3.26 12.53 -14.21
N LYS A 184 2.27 13.00 -14.95
CA LYS A 184 2.02 14.42 -15.20
C LYS A 184 1.78 15.19 -13.91
N VAL A 185 0.98 14.63 -13.00
CA VAL A 185 0.75 15.21 -11.66
C VAL A 185 2.04 15.29 -10.86
N ALA A 186 2.83 14.20 -10.81
CA ALA A 186 4.10 14.16 -10.09
C ALA A 186 5.12 15.16 -10.64
N VAL A 187 5.28 15.23 -11.96
CA VAL A 187 6.19 16.16 -12.64
C VAL A 187 5.77 17.61 -12.41
N SER A 188 4.48 17.90 -12.50
CA SER A 188 3.96 19.26 -12.24
C SER A 188 4.24 19.69 -10.80
N ALA A 189 3.94 18.80 -9.84
CA ALA A 189 4.19 19.06 -8.42
C ALA A 189 5.68 19.27 -8.12
N ARG A 190 6.57 18.43 -8.65
CA ARG A 190 8.02 18.59 -8.47
C ARG A 190 8.55 19.84 -9.16
N GLY A 191 8.06 20.16 -10.35
CA GLY A 191 8.43 21.37 -11.08
C GLY A 191 8.11 22.66 -10.31
N SER A 192 6.97 22.70 -9.63
CA SER A 192 6.63 23.80 -8.71
C SER A 192 7.60 23.88 -7.52
N GLN A 193 7.98 22.74 -6.93
CA GLN A 193 8.95 22.70 -5.82
C GLN A 193 10.34 23.18 -6.24
N LEU A 194 10.84 22.72 -7.38
CA LEU A 194 12.15 23.13 -7.92
C LEU A 194 12.17 24.62 -8.30
N SER A 195 11.01 25.20 -8.65
CA SER A 195 10.90 26.63 -8.96
C SER A 195 10.73 27.51 -7.72
N ALA A 196 10.30 26.94 -6.58
CA ALA A 196 10.11 27.63 -5.32
C ALA A 196 11.36 27.58 -4.40
N ALA A 197 12.36 26.76 -4.73
CA ALA A 197 13.61 26.71 -3.99
C ALA A 197 14.42 28.01 -4.21
N PRO A 198 14.83 28.74 -3.15
CA PRO A 198 15.71 29.89 -3.31
C PRO A 198 17.04 29.41 -3.91
N GLN A 199 17.54 30.14 -4.92
CA GLN A 199 18.91 29.96 -5.42
C GLN A 199 19.88 30.33 -4.28
N VAL A 200 20.23 29.35 -3.45
CA VAL A 200 21.33 29.49 -2.50
C VAL A 200 22.62 29.20 -3.27
N GLY A 201 23.31 30.27 -3.64
CA GLY A 201 24.76 30.24 -3.89
C GLY A 201 25.20 30.39 -5.33
N ALA A 202 25.41 31.63 -5.76
CA ALA A 202 26.58 31.97 -6.57
C ALA A 202 27.26 33.16 -5.89
N SER A 203 28.45 32.89 -5.36
CA SER A 203 29.31 33.77 -4.59
C SER A 203 29.76 34.99 -5.39
N GLN A 204 29.78 36.17 -4.76
CA GLN A 204 30.95 37.03 -4.57
C GLN A 204 30.65 38.13 -3.55
#